data_AF-A0A0D2NK78-F1
#
_entry.id   AF-A0A0D2NK78-F1
#
_cell.length_a   1.000
_cell.length_b   1.000
_cell.length_c   1.000
_cell.angle_alpha   90.00
_cell.angle_beta   90.00
_cell.angle_gamma   90.00
#
_symmetry.space_group_name_H-M   'P 1'
#
loop_
_entity.id
_entity.type
_entity.pdbx_description
1 polymer ?
#
loop_
_entity_poly.entity_id
_entity_poly.type
_entity_poly.pdbx_seq_one_letter_code
_entity_poly.pdbx_strand_id
1 'polypeptide(L)'
;MPRKFSSPRKKKSNKLYQSEGRKDAGYAECLHCGKEFRKRGLGTHQIACLAKAQEKLEWDQQSEKDAAHSDLEDNLNAAHNDLPFDDSNPNNDGHGAEHNDAEFPGSPMDLFDEAHGRSIIINSDSDSLDDSDRPDKTKSRTQTPDSEINELNPDPLPGVLSAFVQAPDEAEPQPDEIRVEYHPTSQKSAVHLSLDDYLDAADLGNVDGDAAHAKSSNETPWHPFSSRLDFEIADLVLDTHMNSTQANGLISLIQRCIDNPGDFSLISHDHILDIWKAARSKTSSFIQKTMSIPYPKKTSHTTVEFDVWTRPLWDWCDDLVSKPDIVSKFRWNAERVFKYNDSKKIFERCIDEPWTADAWWDVQSRLPDGALPLCIILYADKTQLSSFGTAKGYPVLARCANLPVGLRNGKGLAGGRLVGWLPIVKEDAKETKKKRFVNLKRIVWHEGFRQLLESIVEYTKTGKWKKCGDGILRWLFPIILMLSADYEEQCVMALIRGLNSACPCPICLVPNEKLSNLSKKWPPRTTQHMQEIYQNAQSLSAEGKEDVLKTYGLRDVENIFWSLKFTDVYFSLNFD
;
A
#
# COMPACT_ATOMS: atom_id res chain seq x y z
N MET A 1 59.54 37.37 34.90
CA MET A 1 59.11 38.58 34.16
C MET A 1 57.59 38.61 34.08
N PRO A 2 56.92 39.75 34.33
CA PRO A 2 55.48 39.95 34.05
C PRO A 2 55.24 40.74 32.75
N ARG A 3 53.96 41.09 32.47
CA ARG A 3 53.38 41.82 31.28
C ARG A 3 52.97 40.85 30.17
N LYS A 4 51.68 40.66 29.81
CA LYS A 4 50.49 41.54 29.71
C LYS A 4 50.71 42.79 28.86
N PHE A 5 50.16 42.78 27.64
CA PHE A 5 49.60 43.98 27.01
C PHE A 5 48.09 44.03 27.29
N SER A 6 47.56 45.23 27.50
CA SER A 6 46.15 45.43 27.83
C SER A 6 45.70 46.85 27.49
N SER A 7 44.51 46.98 26.89
CA SER A 7 43.70 48.22 26.90
C SER A 7 44.32 49.42 26.13
N PRO A 8 43.64 50.59 26.03
CA PRO A 8 42.35 51.00 26.59
C PRO A 8 41.32 51.48 25.52
N ARG A 9 40.05 51.73 25.86
CA ARG A 9 39.49 52.95 26.48
C ARG A 9 38.10 52.62 27.09
N LYS A 10 37.63 53.22 28.20
CA LYS A 10 38.19 54.26 29.08
C LYS A 10 37.60 54.16 30.51
N LYS A 11 38.32 54.78 31.44
CA LYS A 11 38.21 54.80 32.93
C LYS A 11 36.81 54.92 33.57
N LYS A 12 36.68 54.34 34.77
CA LYS A 12 35.67 54.64 35.81
C LYS A 12 36.00 55.89 36.63
N SER A 13 34.96 56.57 37.10
CA SER A 13 34.82 57.32 38.38
C SER A 13 33.32 57.71 38.51
N ASN A 14 32.66 57.95 39.66
CA ASN A 14 32.94 57.81 41.10
C ASN A 14 31.56 57.84 41.83
N LYS A 15 31.27 57.06 42.88
CA LYS A 15 31.14 57.53 44.30
C LYS A 15 30.44 56.48 45.20
N LEU A 16 30.57 56.66 46.51
CA LEU A 16 29.73 56.08 47.58
C LEU A 16 28.29 56.62 47.53
N TYR A 17 27.29 55.86 48.02
CA TYR A 17 26.55 56.15 49.27
C TYR A 17 25.59 55.00 49.65
N GLN A 18 25.11 54.97 50.90
CA GLN A 18 24.17 53.97 51.42
C GLN A 18 22.70 54.35 51.20
N SER A 19 21.87 53.30 51.12
CA SER A 19 20.44 53.22 51.49
C SER A 19 19.47 54.32 51.06
N GLU A 20 18.70 54.03 50.01
CA GLU A 20 17.22 54.12 50.01
C GLU A 20 16.62 53.44 48.77
N GLY A 21 15.39 52.93 48.85
CA GLY A 21 14.59 52.55 47.68
C GLY A 21 14.67 51.08 47.21
N ARG A 22 13.75 50.25 47.71
CA ARG A 22 13.32 48.99 47.07
C ARG A 22 12.67 49.33 45.72
N LYS A 23 13.22 48.86 44.60
CA LYS A 23 12.60 48.97 43.26
C LYS A 23 12.81 47.71 42.42
N ASP A 24 11.83 46.82 42.53
CA ASP A 24 11.31 45.88 41.55
C ASP A 24 12.30 45.24 40.56
N ALA A 25 12.62 43.98 40.83
CA ALA A 25 13.02 43.02 39.80
C ALA A 25 11.83 42.75 38.88
N GLY A 26 11.52 43.73 38.02
CA GLY A 26 10.23 43.84 37.33
C GLY A 26 9.86 42.59 36.56
N TYR A 27 8.78 41.95 37.02
CA TYR A 27 7.96 41.11 36.17
C TYR A 27 7.22 42.01 35.18
N ALA A 28 6.76 41.41 34.10
CA ALA A 28 5.84 42.03 33.15
C ALA A 28 4.96 40.93 32.56
N GLU A 29 3.74 41.31 32.21
CA GLU A 29 2.68 40.39 31.85
C GLU A 29 2.79 39.95 30.38
N CYS A 30 2.45 38.70 30.08
CA CYS A 30 2.30 38.23 28.72
C CYS A 30 0.98 38.76 28.14
N LEU A 31 1.06 39.57 27.08
CA LEU A 31 -0.10 40.19 26.41
C LEU A 31 -1.10 39.19 25.81
N HIS A 32 -0.77 37.89 25.78
CA HIS A 32 -1.60 36.82 25.20
C HIS A 32 -2.18 35.84 26.23
N CYS A 33 -1.64 35.75 27.45
CA CYS A 33 -2.16 34.83 28.48
C CYS A 33 -2.27 35.42 29.90
N GLY A 34 -1.98 36.71 30.09
CA GLY A 34 -2.14 37.41 31.37
C GLY A 34 -1.21 36.95 32.49
N LYS A 35 -0.17 36.16 32.17
CA LYS A 35 0.78 35.62 33.17
C LYS A 35 2.01 36.49 33.29
N GLU A 36 2.43 36.77 34.52
CA GLU A 36 3.63 37.54 34.82
C GLU A 36 4.92 36.72 34.63
N PHE A 37 5.84 37.22 33.82
CA PHE A 37 7.18 36.65 33.65
C PHE A 37 8.26 37.66 33.98
N ARG A 38 9.44 37.17 34.39
CA ARG A 38 10.63 38.01 34.48
C ARG A 38 10.94 38.57 33.09
N LYS A 39 11.18 39.89 33.00
CA LYS A 39 11.48 40.58 31.72
C LYS A 39 12.56 39.90 30.87
N ARG A 40 13.54 39.24 31.51
CA ARG A 40 14.49 38.35 30.85
C ARG A 40 13.87 36.95 30.68
N GLY A 41 13.17 36.75 29.55
CA GLY A 41 12.46 35.52 29.19
C GLY A 41 11.05 35.78 28.64
N LEU A 42 10.43 36.90 29.03
CA LEU A 42 9.09 37.30 28.58
C LEU A 42 8.94 37.36 27.06
N GLY A 43 9.93 37.87 26.30
CA GLY A 43 9.83 37.97 24.84
C GLY A 43 9.75 36.59 24.14
N THR A 44 10.56 35.62 24.58
CA THR A 44 10.52 34.24 24.06
C THR A 44 9.18 33.57 24.40
N HIS A 45 8.68 33.80 25.62
CA HIS A 45 7.36 33.32 26.01
C HIS A 45 6.23 34.00 25.22
N GLN A 46 6.27 35.32 25.00
CA GLN A 46 5.24 36.05 24.25
C GLN A 46 5.14 35.54 22.80
N ILE A 47 6.26 35.25 22.13
CA ILE A 47 6.26 34.67 20.77
C ILE A 47 5.62 33.27 20.77
N ALA A 48 6.03 32.39 21.69
CA ALA A 48 5.46 31.04 21.79
C ALA A 48 3.98 31.05 22.23
N CYS A 49 3.58 32.03 23.04
CA CYS A 49 2.20 32.20 23.49
C CYS A 49 1.31 32.82 22.41
N LEU A 50 1.85 33.69 21.55
CA LEU A 50 1.16 34.21 20.36
C LEU A 50 0.94 33.07 19.35
N ALA A 51 1.96 32.26 19.06
CA ALA A 51 1.82 31.11 18.16
C ALA A 51 0.72 30.14 18.64
N LYS A 52 0.72 29.78 19.93
CA LYS A 52 -0.35 28.94 20.52
C LYS A 52 -1.72 29.61 20.56
N ALA A 53 -1.78 30.94 20.69
CA ALA A 53 -3.04 31.67 20.59
C ALA A 53 -3.56 31.72 19.15
N GLN A 54 -2.67 31.75 18.15
CA GLN A 54 -3.04 31.67 16.73
C GLN A 54 -3.49 30.26 16.34
N GLU A 55 -2.74 29.21 16.72
CA GLU A 55 -3.17 27.81 16.56
C GLU A 55 -4.55 27.57 17.21
N LYS A 56 -4.79 28.12 18.41
CA LYS A 56 -6.10 28.01 19.04
C LYS A 56 -7.17 28.83 18.31
N LEU A 57 -6.86 30.01 17.77
CA LEU A 57 -7.84 30.79 16.99
C LEU A 57 -8.18 30.10 15.66
N GLU A 58 -7.21 29.45 15.03
CA GLU A 58 -7.40 28.66 13.81
C GLU A 58 -8.21 27.38 14.10
N TRP A 59 -7.96 26.71 15.23
CA TRP A 59 -8.78 25.60 15.71
C TRP A 59 -10.20 26.06 16.04
N ASP A 60 -10.38 27.11 16.84
CA ASP A 60 -11.68 27.65 17.24
C ASP A 60 -12.49 28.07 15.97
N GLN A 61 -11.85 28.72 14.98
CA GLN A 61 -12.47 29.07 13.69
C GLN A 61 -12.79 27.87 12.80
N GLN A 62 -12.05 26.77 12.91
CA GLN A 62 -12.38 25.53 12.22
C GLN A 62 -13.55 24.83 12.92
N SER A 63 -13.53 24.76 14.25
CA SER A 63 -14.61 24.24 15.09
C SER A 63 -15.93 25.00 14.93
N GLU A 64 -15.91 26.33 14.74
CA GLU A 64 -17.11 27.12 14.44
C GLU A 64 -17.65 26.84 13.03
N LYS A 65 -16.79 26.55 12.04
CA LYS A 65 -17.24 26.12 10.71
C LYS A 65 -17.83 24.72 10.72
N ASP A 66 -17.18 23.80 11.44
CA ASP A 66 -17.59 22.41 11.53
C ASP A 66 -18.90 22.30 12.35
N ALA A 67 -19.06 23.09 13.41
CA ALA A 67 -20.34 23.24 14.12
C ALA A 67 -21.44 23.87 13.25
N ALA A 68 -21.13 24.90 12.45
CA ALA A 68 -22.09 25.47 11.50
C ALA A 68 -22.46 24.52 10.35
N HIS A 69 -21.63 23.52 10.04
CA HIS A 69 -21.97 22.43 9.11
C HIS A 69 -22.88 21.40 9.79
N SER A 70 -22.58 21.02 11.04
CA SER A 70 -23.44 20.14 11.87
C SER A 70 -24.83 20.75 12.05
N ASP A 71 -24.93 22.02 12.46
CA ASP A 71 -26.22 22.70 12.61
C ASP A 71 -27.04 22.73 11.31
N LEU A 72 -26.39 22.72 10.13
CA LEU A 72 -27.08 22.66 8.84
C LEU A 72 -27.60 21.25 8.52
N GLU A 73 -26.82 20.22 8.86
CA GLU A 73 -27.18 18.80 8.71
C GLU A 73 -28.25 18.37 9.72
N ASP A 74 -28.16 18.83 10.97
CA ASP A 74 -29.14 18.57 12.03
C ASP A 74 -30.51 19.21 11.74
N ASN A 75 -30.53 20.43 11.15
CA ASN A 75 -31.79 21.05 10.69
C ASN A 75 -32.39 20.35 9.46
N LEU A 76 -31.60 19.65 8.64
CA LEU A 76 -32.11 18.81 7.54
C LEU A 76 -32.66 17.47 8.08
N ASN A 77 -31.97 16.86 9.06
CA ASN A 77 -32.38 15.59 9.66
C ASN A 77 -33.61 15.74 10.58
N ALA A 78 -33.75 16.86 11.29
CA ALA A 78 -34.92 17.15 12.15
C ALA A 78 -36.25 17.24 11.39
N ALA A 79 -36.23 17.47 10.07
CA ALA A 79 -37.44 17.50 9.24
C ALA A 79 -38.01 16.12 8.90
N HIS A 80 -37.28 15.02 9.17
CA HIS A 80 -37.62 13.70 8.64
C HIS A 80 -38.22 12.68 9.63
N ASN A 81 -38.18 12.94 10.94
CA ASN A 81 -38.55 11.96 11.99
C ASN A 81 -39.72 12.38 12.89
N ASP A 82 -40.68 13.12 12.36
CA ASP A 82 -41.98 13.31 13.02
C ASP A 82 -42.92 12.13 12.64
N LEU A 83 -42.73 10.97 13.29
CA LEU A 83 -43.76 10.05 13.83
C LEU A 83 -43.08 8.76 14.41
N PRO A 84 -43.65 8.13 15.47
CA PRO A 84 -42.82 7.55 16.54
C PRO A 84 -42.53 6.04 16.46
N PHE A 85 -41.44 5.65 17.13
CA PHE A 85 -41.13 4.26 17.53
C PHE A 85 -40.72 4.21 19.02
N ASP A 86 -40.78 3.02 19.64
CA ASP A 86 -40.62 2.79 21.09
C ASP A 86 -39.22 2.24 21.47
N ASP A 87 -38.88 2.39 22.75
CA ASP A 87 -37.54 2.33 23.37
C ASP A 87 -36.87 0.93 23.44
N SER A 88 -35.53 0.86 23.39
CA SER A 88 -34.70 0.13 24.39
C SER A 88 -33.16 0.05 24.15
N ASN A 89 -32.43 1.08 24.64
CA ASN A 89 -31.20 0.95 25.46
C ASN A 89 -29.86 0.43 24.79
N PRO A 90 -28.66 0.47 25.43
CA PRO A 90 -27.74 1.60 25.16
C PRO A 90 -26.20 1.31 25.06
N ASN A 91 -25.49 2.32 24.53
CA ASN A 91 -24.20 2.90 25.01
C ASN A 91 -22.79 2.39 24.63
N ASN A 92 -22.01 3.39 24.17
CA ASN A 92 -20.56 3.63 24.35
C ASN A 92 -20.28 4.33 25.72
N ASP A 93 -19.07 4.66 26.22
CA ASP A 93 -17.74 4.88 25.62
C ASP A 93 -16.57 4.22 26.39
N GLY A 94 -15.43 4.08 25.69
CA GLY A 94 -14.08 4.04 26.25
C GLY A 94 -13.15 5.15 25.70
N HIS A 95 -12.19 5.62 26.50
CA HIS A 95 -11.17 6.61 26.13
C HIS A 95 -9.78 6.24 26.69
N GLY A 96 -8.69 6.68 26.03
CA GLY A 96 -7.30 6.40 26.42
C GLY A 96 -6.38 7.64 26.44
N ALA A 97 -5.10 7.48 26.83
CA ALA A 97 -4.02 8.49 26.71
C ALA A 97 -2.61 7.91 27.00
N GLU A 98 -1.54 8.68 26.71
CA GLU A 98 -0.10 8.40 26.94
C GLU A 98 0.59 9.58 27.70
N HIS A 99 1.90 9.71 27.96
CA HIS A 99 3.17 9.02 27.59
C HIS A 99 4.26 9.36 28.66
N ASN A 100 5.47 8.73 28.65
CA ASN A 100 6.81 9.36 28.83
C ASN A 100 7.96 8.45 29.35
N ASP A 101 9.20 8.94 29.18
CA ASP A 101 10.47 8.23 29.00
C ASP A 101 11.40 8.10 30.25
N ALA A 102 12.38 7.17 30.20
CA ALA A 102 13.64 7.19 30.98
C ALA A 102 14.74 6.25 30.37
N GLU A 103 16.01 6.39 30.81
CA GLU A 103 17.23 5.89 30.12
C GLU A 103 17.79 4.49 30.54
N PHE A 104 18.62 3.90 29.66
CA PHE A 104 19.34 2.59 29.68
C PHE A 104 20.43 2.42 30.79
N PRO A 105 20.79 1.18 31.27
CA PRO A 105 21.67 0.24 30.51
C PRO A 105 21.61 -1.28 30.81
N GLY A 106 22.08 -2.13 29.87
CA GLY A 106 22.59 -3.49 30.18
C GLY A 106 22.23 -4.63 29.21
N SER A 107 23.21 -5.11 28.43
CA SER A 107 23.18 -6.38 27.64
C SER A 107 23.97 -7.48 28.40
N PRO A 108 24.16 -8.78 27.98
CA PRO A 108 24.53 -9.16 26.59
C PRO A 108 24.27 -10.64 26.08
N MET A 109 24.61 -10.83 24.79
CA MET A 109 25.06 -12.07 24.10
C MET A 109 24.01 -13.15 23.71
N ASP A 110 24.09 -13.83 22.55
CA ASP A 110 25.10 -13.72 21.47
C ASP A 110 24.64 -14.25 20.10
N LEU A 111 25.09 -13.57 19.03
CA LEU A 111 26.02 -14.10 18.01
C LEU A 111 26.29 -13.03 16.93
N PHE A 112 27.56 -12.97 16.46
CA PHE A 112 28.13 -12.08 15.42
C PHE A 112 28.63 -10.68 15.84
N ASP A 113 29.75 -10.66 16.57
CA ASP A 113 30.88 -9.74 16.31
C ASP A 113 32.00 -10.58 15.63
N GLU A 114 33.06 -10.08 14.98
CA GLU A 114 33.70 -8.75 14.81
C GLU A 114 34.41 -8.80 13.41
N ALA A 115 34.97 -7.78 12.75
CA ALA A 115 35.59 -6.55 13.21
C ALA A 115 35.73 -5.46 12.11
N HIS A 116 35.59 -4.19 12.52
CA HIS A 116 36.49 -3.06 12.26
C HIS A 116 36.94 -2.73 10.81
N GLY A 117 36.88 -1.50 10.29
CA GLY A 117 36.42 -0.22 10.85
C GLY A 117 37.27 0.97 10.35
N ARG A 118 36.63 2.02 9.78
CA ARG A 118 37.10 3.42 9.81
C ARG A 118 36.05 4.40 9.28
N SER A 119 35.83 5.47 10.05
CA SER A 119 34.86 6.53 9.76
C SER A 119 35.36 7.53 8.71
N ILE A 120 34.46 7.97 7.81
CA ILE A 120 34.50 9.30 7.18
C ILE A 120 33.07 9.85 7.16
N ILE A 121 32.90 11.08 7.65
CA ILE A 121 31.65 11.85 7.69
C ILE A 121 31.39 12.48 6.32
N ILE A 122 30.22 12.28 5.70
CA ILE A 122 29.62 13.20 4.72
C ILE A 122 28.09 13.23 4.93
N ASN A 123 27.49 14.40 4.71
CA ASN A 123 26.09 14.73 4.94
C ASN A 123 25.10 13.95 4.05
N SER A 124 23.85 13.93 4.51
CA SER A 124 22.68 13.66 3.67
C SER A 124 22.43 14.83 2.71
N ASP A 125 22.62 14.60 1.42
CA ASP A 125 22.08 15.42 0.35
C ASP A 125 21.26 14.53 -0.59
N SER A 126 20.17 15.09 -1.13
CA SER A 126 19.26 14.44 -2.08
C SER A 126 19.99 13.93 -3.32
N ASP A 127 19.76 12.67 -3.70
CA ASP A 127 20.36 12.09 -4.91
C ASP A 127 19.92 12.85 -6.16
N SER A 128 20.87 13.55 -6.77
CA SER A 128 20.67 14.31 -8.00
C SER A 128 20.63 13.39 -9.22
N LEU A 129 19.64 13.64 -10.09
CA LEU A 129 19.67 13.17 -11.47
C LEU A 129 20.92 13.76 -12.15
N ASP A 130 21.72 12.91 -12.80
CA ASP A 130 22.94 13.36 -13.48
C ASP A 130 22.95 12.98 -14.96
N ASP A 131 23.38 13.94 -15.76
CA ASP A 131 23.18 14.06 -17.21
C ASP A 131 24.45 13.64 -17.96
N SER A 132 24.36 12.58 -18.76
CA SER A 132 25.42 12.21 -19.70
C SER A 132 24.96 11.16 -20.71
N ASP A 133 24.39 11.61 -21.83
CA ASP A 133 24.68 11.08 -23.17
C ASP A 133 23.99 11.93 -24.25
N ARG A 134 24.74 12.83 -24.89
CA ARG A 134 24.23 13.76 -25.90
C ARG A 134 24.98 13.59 -27.23
N PRO A 135 24.38 12.98 -28.27
CA PRO A 135 24.93 13.00 -29.61
C PRO A 135 24.37 14.21 -30.41
N ASP A 136 25.28 15.03 -30.93
CA ASP A 136 24.98 16.08 -31.91
C ASP A 136 24.75 15.46 -33.30
N LYS A 137 23.74 15.95 -34.05
CA LYS A 137 23.81 16.17 -35.50
C LYS A 137 22.58 16.87 -36.12
N THR A 138 22.86 18.07 -36.63
CA THR A 138 22.51 18.59 -37.97
C THR A 138 21.31 18.02 -38.76
N LYS A 139 20.45 18.97 -39.16
CA LYS A 139 19.30 18.89 -40.08
C LYS A 139 19.56 18.10 -41.39
N SER A 140 18.52 17.38 -41.84
CA SER A 140 18.09 17.40 -43.24
C SER A 140 16.56 17.39 -43.32
N ARG A 141 16.00 18.00 -44.36
CA ARG A 141 14.56 18.29 -44.52
C ARG A 141 14.11 17.77 -45.87
N THR A 142 13.08 16.93 -45.89
CA THR A 142 12.34 16.57 -47.11
C THR A 142 10.84 16.66 -46.82
N GLN A 143 10.09 17.24 -47.76
CA GLN A 143 8.67 17.58 -47.63
C GLN A 143 7.82 16.73 -48.59
N THR A 144 6.49 16.92 -48.47
CA THR A 144 5.41 16.64 -49.44
C THR A 144 4.71 15.26 -49.31
N PRO A 145 3.43 15.16 -49.71
CA PRO A 145 2.33 15.92 -49.10
C PRO A 145 1.05 15.09 -48.85
N ASP A 146 0.07 15.68 -48.17
CA ASP A 146 -1.28 15.14 -48.00
C ASP A 146 -2.10 15.08 -49.31
N SER A 147 -3.10 14.20 -49.35
CA SER A 147 -4.19 14.23 -50.34
C SER A 147 -5.50 13.68 -49.76
N GLU A 148 -6.47 14.58 -49.52
CA GLU A 148 -7.87 14.26 -49.22
C GLU A 148 -8.61 13.85 -50.51
N ILE A 149 -9.54 12.90 -50.43
CA ILE A 149 -10.63 12.72 -51.43
C ILE A 149 -11.94 12.36 -50.70
N ASN A 150 -13.03 12.97 -51.16
CA ASN A 150 -14.37 12.97 -50.55
C ASN A 150 -15.15 11.64 -50.60
N GLU A 151 -16.16 11.60 -49.71
CA GLU A 151 -17.33 10.72 -49.70
C GLU A 151 -18.17 10.80 -51.00
N LEU A 152 -18.95 9.74 -51.27
CA LEU A 152 -20.23 9.81 -52.01
C LEU A 152 -21.07 8.54 -51.74
N ASN A 153 -22.24 8.72 -51.10
CA ASN A 153 -23.25 7.66 -50.94
C ASN A 153 -24.06 7.43 -52.23
N PRO A 154 -24.64 6.23 -52.38
CA PRO A 154 -26.00 6.11 -52.92
C PRO A 154 -26.90 5.22 -52.04
N ASP A 155 -28.19 5.56 -52.05
CA ASP A 155 -29.28 4.97 -51.26
C ASP A 155 -30.48 4.71 -52.22
N PRO A 156 -31.58 4.03 -51.83
CA PRO A 156 -31.68 2.58 -51.68
C PRO A 156 -32.74 1.93 -52.63
N LEU A 157 -32.92 0.61 -52.54
CA LEU A 157 -34.06 -0.12 -53.16
C LEU A 157 -34.77 -1.07 -52.16
N PRO A 158 -36.07 -1.39 -52.35
CA PRO A 158 -36.96 -1.62 -51.22
C PRO A 158 -37.40 -3.08 -50.97
N GLY A 159 -37.76 -3.34 -49.70
CA GLY A 159 -39.01 -4.04 -49.38
C GLY A 159 -38.98 -5.55 -49.15
N VAL A 160 -38.87 -5.96 -47.89
CA VAL A 160 -39.58 -7.13 -47.36
C VAL A 160 -40.21 -6.74 -46.02
N LEU A 161 -41.54 -6.82 -45.92
CA LEU A 161 -42.27 -6.65 -44.66
C LEU A 161 -42.08 -7.90 -43.79
N SER A 162 -41.49 -7.73 -42.62
CA SER A 162 -41.57 -8.71 -41.52
C SER A 162 -42.14 -8.00 -40.29
N ALA A 163 -42.94 -8.71 -39.51
CA ALA A 163 -43.77 -8.11 -38.47
C ALA A 163 -42.93 -7.49 -37.34
N PHE A 164 -43.30 -6.27 -36.93
CA PHE A 164 -42.90 -5.73 -35.64
C PHE A 164 -43.51 -6.59 -34.54
N VAL A 165 -42.71 -7.48 -33.97
CA VAL A 165 -42.92 -7.93 -32.59
C VAL A 165 -42.65 -6.72 -31.73
N GLN A 166 -43.68 -6.18 -31.08
CA GLN A 166 -43.49 -5.17 -30.05
C GLN A 166 -42.61 -5.79 -28.95
N ALA A 167 -41.50 -5.12 -28.64
CA ALA A 167 -40.77 -5.42 -27.41
C ALA A 167 -41.73 -5.24 -26.22
N PRO A 168 -41.60 -6.03 -25.14
CA PRO A 168 -42.32 -5.73 -23.91
C PRO A 168 -41.94 -4.32 -23.43
N ASP A 169 -42.91 -3.66 -22.81
CA ASP A 169 -42.79 -2.32 -22.24
C ASP A 169 -41.59 -2.26 -21.27
N GLU A 170 -40.43 -1.78 -21.74
CA GLU A 170 -39.30 -1.47 -20.86
C GLU A 170 -39.68 -0.22 -20.07
N ALA A 171 -40.07 -0.42 -18.81
CA ALA A 171 -40.45 0.65 -17.90
C ALA A 171 -39.33 1.72 -17.84
N GLU A 172 -39.71 3.00 -17.81
CA GLU A 172 -38.72 4.07 -17.75
C GLU A 172 -37.81 3.90 -16.52
N PRO A 173 -36.47 3.84 -16.72
CA PRO A 173 -35.53 3.58 -15.64
C PRO A 173 -35.59 4.69 -14.59
N GLN A 174 -35.48 4.28 -13.33
CA GLN A 174 -35.62 5.16 -12.18
C GLN A 174 -34.34 5.99 -11.96
N PRO A 175 -34.44 7.16 -11.30
CA PRO A 175 -33.26 7.88 -10.81
C PRO A 175 -32.37 6.97 -9.96
N ASP A 176 -31.05 7.07 -10.15
CA ASP A 176 -30.02 6.29 -9.46
C ASP A 176 -30.07 4.75 -9.62
N GLU A 177 -30.91 4.23 -10.53
CA GLU A 177 -31.01 2.80 -10.83
C GLU A 177 -29.67 2.18 -11.24
N ILE A 178 -29.35 1.02 -10.66
CA ILE A 178 -28.13 0.26 -10.92
C ILE A 178 -28.45 -0.95 -11.79
N ARG A 179 -27.85 -1.01 -12.98
CA ARG A 179 -27.95 -2.13 -13.91
C ARG A 179 -26.65 -2.94 -13.87
N VAL A 180 -26.73 -4.21 -13.50
CA VAL A 180 -25.59 -5.14 -13.45
C VAL A 180 -25.70 -6.16 -14.57
N GLU A 181 -24.78 -6.12 -15.53
CA GLU A 181 -24.59 -7.16 -16.54
C GLU A 181 -23.55 -8.17 -16.05
N TYR A 182 -23.88 -9.46 -16.00
CA TYR A 182 -22.92 -10.50 -15.65
C TYR A 182 -22.17 -11.03 -16.89
N HIS A 183 -20.93 -11.50 -16.71
CA HIS A 183 -20.18 -12.16 -17.79
C HIS A 183 -20.98 -13.36 -18.34
N PRO A 184 -21.06 -13.58 -19.67
CA PRO A 184 -21.91 -14.62 -20.27
C PRO A 184 -21.69 -16.04 -19.71
N THR A 185 -20.45 -16.38 -19.33
CA THR A 185 -20.11 -17.68 -18.70
C THR A 185 -20.76 -17.90 -17.34
N SER A 186 -21.26 -16.85 -16.67
CA SER A 186 -22.01 -16.96 -15.41
C SER A 186 -23.42 -17.52 -15.59
N GLN A 187 -23.96 -17.49 -16.82
CA GLN A 187 -25.34 -17.88 -17.17
C GLN A 187 -26.43 -17.10 -16.40
N LYS A 188 -26.11 -15.92 -15.88
CA LYS A 188 -27.06 -14.99 -15.26
C LYS A 188 -27.55 -13.95 -16.26
N SER A 189 -28.85 -13.64 -16.23
CA SER A 189 -29.41 -12.46 -16.89
C SER A 189 -28.93 -11.17 -16.19
N ALA A 190 -28.91 -10.06 -16.92
CA ALA A 190 -28.72 -8.75 -16.30
C ALA A 190 -29.82 -8.45 -15.27
N VAL A 191 -29.49 -7.71 -14.23
CA VAL A 191 -30.41 -7.29 -13.17
C VAL A 191 -30.42 -5.77 -13.02
N HIS A 192 -31.54 -5.25 -12.56
CA HIS A 192 -31.77 -3.84 -12.28
C HIS A 192 -32.14 -3.74 -10.78
N LEU A 193 -31.48 -2.84 -10.07
CA LEU A 193 -31.50 -2.70 -8.61
C LEU A 193 -31.65 -1.22 -8.24
N SER A 194 -32.15 -0.91 -7.04
CA SER A 194 -31.92 0.41 -6.46
C SER A 194 -30.46 0.58 -6.08
N LEU A 195 -30.03 1.82 -5.83
CA LEU A 195 -28.69 2.08 -5.29
C LEU A 195 -28.51 1.43 -3.91
N ASP A 196 -29.53 1.49 -3.07
CA ASP A 196 -29.48 0.94 -1.71
C ASP A 196 -29.39 -0.59 -1.74
N ASP A 197 -30.19 -1.28 -2.57
CA ASP A 197 -30.08 -2.75 -2.77
C ASP A 197 -28.68 -3.17 -3.25
N TYR A 198 -28.02 -2.33 -4.06
CA TYR A 198 -26.67 -2.58 -4.54
C TYR A 198 -25.61 -2.39 -3.44
N LEU A 199 -25.78 -1.37 -2.59
CA LEU A 199 -24.88 -1.07 -1.47
C LEU A 199 -25.04 -2.06 -0.31
N ASP A 200 -26.27 -2.45 0.05
CA ASP A 200 -26.55 -3.48 1.06
C ASP A 200 -26.03 -4.86 0.64
N ALA A 201 -26.02 -5.16 -0.67
CA ALA A 201 -25.38 -6.35 -1.21
C ALA A 201 -23.83 -6.30 -1.19
N ALA A 202 -23.26 -5.12 -0.90
CA ALA A 202 -21.82 -4.88 -0.78
C ALA A 202 -21.34 -4.78 0.69
N ASP A 203 -22.13 -4.22 1.61
CA ASP A 203 -21.70 -3.95 2.99
C ASP A 203 -22.29 -4.91 4.04
N LEU A 204 -21.42 -5.67 4.70
CA LEU A 204 -21.77 -6.59 5.79
C LEU A 204 -20.63 -6.72 6.81
N GLY A 205 -20.54 -5.77 7.75
CA GLY A 205 -20.07 -6.07 9.11
C GLY A 205 -19.43 -4.95 9.94
N ASN A 206 -20.10 -4.52 11.02
CA ASN A 206 -19.61 -4.44 12.42
C ASN A 206 -20.65 -3.76 13.35
N VAL A 207 -20.66 -4.09 14.65
CA VAL A 207 -21.51 -3.45 15.70
C VAL A 207 -20.87 -3.55 17.12
N ASP A 208 -21.27 -2.63 18.03
CA ASP A 208 -21.22 -2.62 19.52
C ASP A 208 -19.84 -2.46 20.25
N GLY A 209 -19.72 -1.95 21.51
CA GLY A 209 -20.66 -1.50 22.57
C GLY A 209 -20.01 -1.63 23.99
N ASP A 210 -20.22 -0.72 24.98
CA ASP A 210 -19.19 -0.39 26.01
C ASP A 210 -19.64 -0.19 27.51
N ALA A 211 -18.67 0.28 28.34
CA ALA A 211 -18.76 1.38 29.33
C ALA A 211 -18.74 1.10 30.87
N ALA A 212 -17.75 1.72 31.55
CA ALA A 212 -17.77 2.30 32.92
C ALA A 212 -18.04 1.38 34.17
N HIS A 213 -17.64 1.66 35.44
CA HIS A 213 -16.97 2.81 36.10
C HIS A 213 -16.34 2.43 37.49
N ALA A 214 -15.30 3.18 37.90
CA ALA A 214 -14.92 3.64 39.28
C ALA A 214 -14.47 2.66 40.42
N LYS A 215 -13.61 3.20 41.32
CA LYS A 215 -12.81 2.50 42.38
C LYS A 215 -13.14 2.93 43.83
N SER A 216 -12.59 2.21 44.80
CA SER A 216 -12.44 2.58 46.23
C SER A 216 -10.96 2.64 46.68
N SER A 217 -10.67 3.00 47.94
CA SER A 217 -9.31 3.31 48.44
C SER A 217 -8.97 2.71 49.82
N ASN A 218 -7.83 2.02 49.97
CA ASN A 218 -6.68 2.49 50.79
C ASN A 218 -5.54 1.46 50.95
N GLU A 219 -4.33 1.91 50.56
CA GLU A 219 -2.99 1.66 51.10
C GLU A 219 -2.62 0.29 51.71
N THR A 220 -1.89 -0.48 50.90
CA THR A 220 -1.04 -1.64 51.22
C THR A 220 0.36 -1.39 50.61
N PRO A 221 1.45 -2.13 50.92
CA PRO A 221 2.81 -1.72 50.54
C PRO A 221 3.13 -1.72 49.03
N TRP A 222 2.22 -2.21 48.18
CA TRP A 222 2.26 -2.08 46.72
C TRP A 222 1.47 -0.86 46.21
N HIS A 223 0.99 0.02 47.10
CA HIS A 223 0.37 1.30 46.73
C HIS A 223 1.35 2.15 45.87
N PRO A 224 0.91 2.76 44.76
CA PRO A 224 -0.47 3.10 44.38
C PRO A 224 -1.30 1.97 43.73
N PHE A 225 -0.75 0.79 43.51
CA PHE A 225 -1.48 -0.33 42.92
C PHE A 225 -2.53 -0.90 43.89
N SER A 226 -3.66 -1.38 43.36
CA SER A 226 -4.79 -1.86 44.15
C SER A 226 -4.55 -3.26 44.75
N SER A 227 -3.75 -4.08 44.08
CA SER A 227 -3.32 -5.40 44.55
C SER A 227 -1.82 -5.63 44.28
N ARG A 228 -1.24 -6.63 44.95
CA ARG A 228 0.15 -7.05 44.66
C ARG A 228 0.26 -7.63 43.25
N LEU A 229 -0.78 -8.27 42.75
CA LEU A 229 -0.83 -8.82 41.39
C LEU A 229 -0.87 -7.67 40.36
N ASP A 230 -1.60 -6.58 40.63
CA ASP A 230 -1.59 -5.36 39.81
C ASP A 230 -0.16 -4.81 39.68
N PHE A 231 0.61 -4.80 40.78
CA PHE A 231 2.01 -4.39 40.80
C PHE A 231 2.90 -5.35 39.99
N GLU A 232 2.79 -6.67 40.18
CA GLU A 232 3.59 -7.67 39.43
C GLU A 232 3.27 -7.65 37.91
N ILE A 233 2.03 -7.34 37.52
CA ILE A 233 1.64 -7.12 36.12
C ILE A 233 2.22 -5.80 35.58
N ALA A 234 2.17 -4.71 36.37
CA ALA A 234 2.70 -3.42 35.96
C ALA A 234 4.24 -3.43 35.83
N ASP A 235 4.92 -4.19 36.69
CA ASP A 235 6.36 -4.44 36.62
C ASP A 235 6.71 -5.20 35.32
N LEU A 236 5.96 -6.24 34.96
CA LEU A 236 6.11 -6.94 33.68
C LEU A 236 5.86 -6.03 32.45
N VAL A 237 4.84 -5.16 32.51
CA VAL A 237 4.55 -4.17 31.46
C VAL A 237 5.72 -3.21 31.26
N LEU A 238 6.39 -2.81 32.34
CA LEU A 238 7.56 -1.93 32.32
C LEU A 238 8.82 -2.65 31.82
N ASP A 239 9.12 -3.84 32.35
CA ASP A 239 10.28 -4.68 31.99
C ASP A 239 10.25 -5.11 30.51
N THR A 240 9.06 -5.35 29.96
CA THR A 240 8.88 -5.67 28.53
C THR A 240 8.68 -4.45 27.62
N HIS A 241 8.77 -3.23 28.16
CA HIS A 241 8.61 -1.96 27.43
C HIS A 241 7.33 -1.87 26.57
N MET A 242 6.20 -2.36 27.10
CA MET A 242 4.93 -2.30 26.36
C MET A 242 4.46 -0.85 26.17
N ASN A 243 4.01 -0.52 24.96
CA ASN A 243 3.31 0.74 24.70
C ASN A 243 1.87 0.74 25.26
N SER A 244 1.22 1.90 25.25
CA SER A 244 -0.16 2.08 25.76
C SER A 244 -1.16 1.06 25.20
N THR A 245 -1.09 0.78 23.90
CA THR A 245 -1.98 -0.16 23.21
C THR A 245 -1.74 -1.59 23.66
N GLN A 246 -0.48 -1.99 23.83
CA GLN A 246 -0.09 -3.31 24.30
C GLN A 246 -0.48 -3.52 25.78
N ALA A 247 -0.22 -2.54 26.64
CA ALA A 247 -0.56 -2.57 28.06
C ALA A 247 -2.09 -2.66 28.27
N ASN A 248 -2.86 -1.82 27.57
CA ASN A 248 -4.34 -1.88 27.59
C ASN A 248 -4.86 -3.22 27.07
N GLY A 249 -4.25 -3.77 26.02
CA GLY A 249 -4.58 -5.10 25.49
C GLY A 249 -4.33 -6.23 26.51
N LEU A 250 -3.21 -6.19 27.23
CA LEU A 250 -2.92 -7.16 28.30
C LEU A 250 -3.94 -7.07 29.44
N ILE A 251 -4.25 -5.86 29.91
CA ILE A 251 -5.24 -5.64 30.99
C ILE A 251 -6.62 -6.15 30.56
N SER A 252 -7.06 -5.84 29.33
CA SER A 252 -8.33 -6.33 28.78
C SER A 252 -8.40 -7.87 28.71
N LEU A 253 -7.31 -8.53 28.31
CA LEU A 253 -7.24 -9.99 28.33
C LEU A 253 -7.35 -10.55 29.75
N ILE A 254 -6.68 -9.94 30.73
CA ILE A 254 -6.74 -10.37 32.14
C ILE A 254 -8.15 -10.20 32.71
N GLN A 255 -8.82 -9.07 32.43
CA GLN A 255 -10.22 -8.84 32.82
C GLN A 255 -11.14 -9.92 32.26
N ARG A 256 -11.05 -10.21 30.95
CA ARG A 256 -11.82 -11.29 30.31
C ARG A 256 -11.56 -12.67 30.93
N CYS A 257 -10.34 -12.95 31.38
CA CYS A 257 -10.01 -14.19 32.09
C CYS A 257 -10.58 -14.25 33.51
N ILE A 258 -10.80 -13.10 34.16
CA ILE A 258 -11.48 -13.02 35.46
C ILE A 258 -12.99 -13.25 35.27
N ASP A 259 -13.58 -12.63 34.25
CA ASP A 259 -15.01 -12.77 33.93
C ASP A 259 -15.37 -14.18 33.46
N ASN A 260 -14.49 -14.82 32.65
CA ASN A 260 -14.68 -16.15 32.11
C ASN A 260 -13.43 -17.04 32.32
N PRO A 261 -13.20 -17.56 33.55
CA PRO A 261 -11.99 -18.34 33.86
C PRO A 261 -11.81 -19.63 33.05
N GLY A 262 -12.89 -20.15 32.44
CA GLY A 262 -12.85 -21.32 31.55
C GLY A 262 -12.24 -21.06 30.17
N ASP A 263 -12.15 -19.80 29.73
CA ASP A 263 -11.68 -19.45 28.39
C ASP A 263 -10.14 -19.43 28.29
N PHE A 264 -9.45 -19.28 29.43
CA PHE A 264 -7.99 -19.21 29.47
C PHE A 264 -7.35 -20.59 29.67
N SER A 265 -6.74 -21.12 28.61
CA SER A 265 -6.15 -22.47 28.55
C SER A 265 -4.62 -22.49 28.38
N LEU A 266 -3.96 -21.33 28.38
CA LEU A 266 -2.50 -21.23 28.29
C LEU A 266 -1.89 -21.49 29.68
N ILE A 267 -0.91 -22.40 29.76
CA ILE A 267 -0.33 -22.86 31.04
C ILE A 267 1.18 -22.68 31.13
N SER A 268 1.86 -22.50 30.00
CA SER A 268 3.32 -22.28 29.93
C SER A 268 3.72 -21.69 28.57
N HIS A 269 4.94 -21.16 28.50
CA HIS A 269 5.56 -20.76 27.24
C HIS A 269 5.65 -21.93 26.25
N ASP A 270 5.98 -23.14 26.72
CA ASP A 270 6.05 -24.32 25.85
C ASP A 270 4.66 -24.70 25.28
N HIS A 271 3.59 -24.56 26.07
CA HIS A 271 2.22 -24.74 25.55
C HIS A 271 1.88 -23.69 24.49
N ILE A 272 2.33 -22.43 24.66
CA ILE A 272 2.20 -21.38 23.63
C ILE A 272 2.98 -21.76 22.37
N LEU A 273 4.23 -22.24 22.48
CA LEU A 273 5.04 -22.67 21.34
C LEU A 273 4.39 -23.85 20.59
N ASP A 274 3.82 -24.83 21.30
CA ASP A 274 3.12 -25.97 20.71
C ASP A 274 1.82 -25.53 20.03
N ILE A 275 1.01 -24.66 20.66
CA ILE A 275 -0.17 -24.05 20.03
C ILE A 275 0.23 -23.28 18.77
N TRP A 276 1.29 -22.46 18.82
CA TRP A 276 1.80 -21.74 17.64
C TRP A 276 2.35 -22.69 16.57
N LYS A 277 2.95 -23.82 16.95
CA LYS A 277 3.40 -24.86 16.01
C LYS A 277 2.21 -25.53 15.31
N ALA A 278 1.18 -25.89 16.06
CA ALA A 278 -0.07 -26.42 15.52
C ALA A 278 -0.80 -25.38 14.64
N ALA A 279 -0.86 -24.12 15.06
CA ALA A 279 -1.46 -23.03 14.28
C ALA A 279 -0.69 -22.76 12.98
N ARG A 280 0.66 -22.73 13.02
CA ARG A 280 1.50 -22.63 11.83
C ARG A 280 1.23 -23.75 10.83
N SER A 281 1.04 -25.00 11.28
CA SER A 281 0.71 -26.12 10.40
C SER A 281 -0.67 -26.03 9.71
N LYS A 282 -1.55 -25.12 10.15
CA LYS A 282 -2.85 -24.83 9.50
C LYS A 282 -2.77 -23.72 8.44
N THR A 283 -1.57 -23.26 8.10
CA THR A 283 -1.33 -22.25 7.05
C THR A 283 -0.11 -22.63 6.23
N SER A 284 -0.07 -22.20 4.97
CA SER A 284 1.14 -22.27 4.15
C SER A 284 2.36 -21.68 4.89
N SER A 285 3.51 -22.34 4.79
CA SER A 285 4.75 -21.90 5.45
C SER A 285 5.63 -21.11 4.47
N PHE A 286 6.58 -20.34 5.01
CA PHE A 286 7.67 -19.80 4.20
C PHE A 286 8.71 -20.89 3.91
N ILE A 287 9.21 -20.89 2.70
CA ILE A 287 10.27 -21.77 2.19
C ILE A 287 11.44 -20.88 1.84
N GLN A 288 12.61 -21.12 2.44
CA GLN A 288 13.86 -20.51 1.98
C GLN A 288 14.37 -21.27 0.77
N LYS A 289 14.79 -20.54 -0.27
CA LYS A 289 15.49 -21.07 -1.43
C LYS A 289 16.73 -20.22 -1.71
N THR A 290 17.85 -20.87 -2.02
CA THR A 290 19.08 -20.18 -2.41
C THR A 290 19.21 -20.21 -3.93
N MET A 291 19.34 -19.04 -4.55
CA MET A 291 19.45 -18.85 -5.99
C MET A 291 20.88 -18.43 -6.38
N SER A 292 21.47 -19.18 -7.30
CA SER A 292 22.85 -19.03 -7.76
C SER A 292 22.90 -18.21 -9.06
N ILE A 293 23.37 -16.95 -8.99
CA ILE A 293 23.39 -16.03 -10.13
C ILE A 293 24.82 -15.85 -10.67
N PRO A 294 25.09 -16.19 -11.95
CA PRO A 294 26.38 -15.91 -12.57
C PRO A 294 26.66 -14.41 -12.67
N TYR A 295 27.74 -13.93 -12.05
CA TYR A 295 28.18 -12.53 -12.15
C TYR A 295 29.66 -12.43 -12.55
N PRO A 296 29.97 -12.18 -13.84
CA PRO A 296 31.35 -12.06 -14.29
C PRO A 296 32.01 -10.78 -13.75
N LYS A 297 32.83 -10.92 -12.71
CA LYS A 297 33.87 -9.94 -12.38
C LYS A 297 34.97 -10.03 -13.45
N LYS A 298 35.71 -8.94 -13.67
CA LYS A 298 36.64 -8.76 -14.82
C LYS A 298 37.69 -9.87 -15.00
N THR A 299 37.90 -10.74 -14.01
CA THR A 299 38.91 -11.81 -14.00
C THR A 299 38.38 -13.16 -13.49
N SER A 300 37.08 -13.31 -13.23
CA SER A 300 36.51 -14.58 -12.75
C SER A 300 35.03 -14.76 -13.07
N HIS A 301 34.65 -15.97 -13.51
CA HIS A 301 33.27 -16.43 -13.48
C HIS A 301 32.92 -16.75 -12.03
N THR A 302 32.33 -15.78 -11.33
CA THR A 302 31.91 -15.94 -9.94
C THR A 302 30.40 -16.02 -9.88
N THR A 303 29.88 -17.13 -9.37
CA THR A 303 28.46 -17.23 -8.98
C THR A 303 28.28 -16.47 -7.66
N VAL A 304 27.19 -15.71 -7.55
CA VAL A 304 26.78 -15.05 -6.31
C VAL A 304 25.46 -15.67 -5.88
N GLU A 305 25.44 -16.16 -4.65
CA GLU A 305 24.25 -16.74 -4.04
C GLU A 305 23.43 -15.66 -3.35
N PHE A 306 22.10 -15.78 -3.47
CA PHE A 306 21.14 -14.96 -2.78
C PHE A 306 20.05 -15.86 -2.20
N ASP A 307 19.62 -15.59 -0.97
CA ASP A 307 18.46 -16.25 -0.39
C ASP A 307 17.18 -15.48 -0.71
N VAL A 308 16.12 -16.23 -1.02
CA VAL A 308 14.76 -15.73 -1.16
C VAL A 308 13.85 -16.58 -0.27
N TRP A 309 12.94 -15.93 0.47
CA TRP A 309 11.94 -16.63 1.27
C TRP A 309 10.58 -16.44 0.60
N THR A 310 9.94 -17.52 0.19
CA THR A 310 8.63 -17.46 -0.47
C THR A 310 7.60 -18.35 0.21
N ARG A 311 6.37 -17.86 0.26
CA ARG A 311 5.16 -18.66 0.44
C ARG A 311 4.67 -18.97 -0.98
N PRO A 312 4.57 -20.24 -1.40
CA PRO A 312 4.05 -20.57 -2.72
C PRO A 312 2.69 -19.90 -2.96
N LEU A 313 2.55 -19.12 -4.04
CA LEU A 313 1.31 -18.41 -4.34
C LEU A 313 0.11 -19.35 -4.47
N TRP A 314 0.29 -20.55 -5.04
CA TRP A 314 -0.81 -21.51 -5.09
C TRP A 314 -1.26 -21.94 -3.68
N ASP A 315 -0.32 -22.19 -2.75
CA ASP A 315 -0.68 -22.65 -1.41
C ASP A 315 -1.39 -21.55 -0.60
N TRP A 316 -1.03 -20.28 -0.81
CA TRP A 316 -1.78 -19.14 -0.29
C TRP A 316 -3.17 -19.00 -0.93
N CYS A 317 -3.30 -19.20 -2.24
CA CYS A 317 -4.60 -19.27 -2.92
C CYS A 317 -5.45 -20.42 -2.37
N ASP A 318 -4.85 -21.60 -2.16
CA ASP A 318 -5.50 -22.80 -1.62
C ASP A 318 -5.97 -22.59 -0.17
N ASP A 319 -5.16 -21.92 0.65
CA ASP A 319 -5.52 -21.46 2.00
C ASP A 319 -6.78 -20.59 2.01
N LEU A 320 -6.98 -19.73 1.00
CA LEU A 320 -8.17 -18.87 0.90
C LEU A 320 -9.38 -19.68 0.42
N VAL A 321 -9.27 -20.36 -0.74
CA VAL A 321 -10.41 -21.06 -1.36
C VAL A 321 -10.83 -22.34 -0.64
N SER A 322 -10.09 -22.78 0.38
CA SER A 322 -10.49 -23.91 1.24
C SER A 322 -11.29 -23.52 2.48
N LYS A 323 -11.37 -22.23 2.84
CA LYS A 323 -12.07 -21.77 4.06
C LYS A 323 -13.52 -21.38 3.74
N PRO A 324 -14.54 -22.03 4.33
CA PRO A 324 -15.96 -21.76 4.01
C PRO A 324 -16.33 -20.29 4.18
N ASP A 325 -15.97 -19.69 5.32
CA ASP A 325 -16.33 -18.30 5.66
C ASP A 325 -15.77 -17.30 4.62
N ILE A 326 -14.54 -17.52 4.17
CA ILE A 326 -13.89 -16.66 3.17
C ILE A 326 -14.50 -16.92 1.79
N VAL A 327 -14.66 -18.19 1.39
CA VAL A 327 -15.24 -18.60 0.09
C VAL A 327 -16.67 -18.08 -0.09
N SER A 328 -17.45 -17.99 0.99
CA SER A 328 -18.81 -17.42 0.96
C SER A 328 -18.85 -15.97 0.47
N LYS A 329 -17.72 -15.25 0.59
CA LYS A 329 -17.57 -13.85 0.18
C LYS A 329 -16.85 -13.67 -1.17
N PHE A 330 -16.45 -14.77 -1.83
CA PHE A 330 -15.79 -14.69 -3.14
C PHE A 330 -16.75 -14.27 -4.26
N ARG A 331 -16.33 -13.30 -5.08
CA ARG A 331 -16.87 -13.04 -6.41
C ARG A 331 -16.10 -13.89 -7.44
N TRP A 332 -16.83 -14.67 -8.23
CA TRP A 332 -16.26 -15.69 -9.14
C TRP A 332 -16.31 -15.30 -10.62
N ASN A 333 -17.18 -14.36 -10.99
CA ASN A 333 -17.38 -13.92 -12.38
C ASN A 333 -17.19 -12.40 -12.46
N ALA A 334 -16.82 -11.92 -13.65
CA ALA A 334 -16.87 -10.50 -13.95
C ALA A 334 -18.32 -10.00 -14.06
N GLU A 335 -18.48 -8.72 -13.76
CA GLU A 335 -19.71 -7.95 -13.82
C GLU A 335 -19.42 -6.64 -14.57
N ARG A 336 -20.45 -5.98 -15.10
CA ARG A 336 -20.39 -4.59 -15.55
C ARG A 336 -21.54 -3.86 -14.90
N VAL A 337 -21.18 -2.94 -14.02
CA VAL A 337 -22.13 -2.14 -13.24
C VAL A 337 -22.35 -0.82 -13.98
N PHE A 338 -23.59 -0.41 -14.13
CA PHE A 338 -23.94 0.88 -14.72
C PHE A 338 -24.93 1.60 -13.82
N LYS A 339 -24.78 2.91 -13.68
CA LYS A 339 -25.72 3.77 -12.97
C LYS A 339 -26.52 4.61 -13.95
N TYR A 340 -27.83 4.70 -13.77
CA TYR A 340 -28.67 5.56 -14.60
C TYR A 340 -28.40 7.05 -14.30
N ASN A 341 -28.05 7.81 -15.34
CA ASN A 341 -27.90 9.25 -15.29
C ASN A 341 -29.15 9.91 -15.89
N ASP A 342 -30.06 10.36 -15.03
CA ASP A 342 -31.33 10.97 -15.44
C ASP A 342 -31.14 12.22 -16.31
N SER A 343 -30.13 13.05 -16.01
CA SER A 343 -29.85 14.27 -16.77
C SER A 343 -29.39 14.01 -18.20
N LYS A 344 -28.73 12.87 -18.45
CA LYS A 344 -28.27 12.45 -19.78
C LYS A 344 -29.17 11.39 -20.43
N LYS A 345 -30.13 10.83 -19.68
CA LYS A 345 -31.00 9.70 -20.06
C LYS A 345 -30.23 8.48 -20.57
N ILE A 346 -29.07 8.17 -19.96
CA ILE A 346 -28.21 7.01 -20.29
C ILE A 346 -27.73 6.28 -19.04
N PHE A 347 -27.40 5.00 -19.20
CA PHE A 347 -26.63 4.24 -18.21
C PHE A 347 -25.13 4.52 -18.37
N GLU A 348 -24.50 5.09 -17.35
CA GLU A 348 -23.06 5.37 -17.31
C GLU A 348 -22.32 4.22 -16.62
N ARG A 349 -21.16 3.82 -17.15
CA ARG A 349 -20.37 2.69 -16.63
C ARG A 349 -19.71 3.06 -15.29
N CYS A 350 -19.92 2.22 -14.29
CA CYS A 350 -19.27 2.26 -12.99
C CYS A 350 -18.18 1.17 -12.90
N ILE A 351 -17.13 1.46 -12.15
CA ILE A 351 -16.07 0.52 -11.75
C ILE A 351 -15.71 0.86 -10.30
N ASP A 352 -15.98 -0.07 -9.38
CA ASP A 352 -15.73 0.06 -7.94
C ASP A 352 -14.79 -1.05 -7.43
N GLU A 353 -14.98 -2.27 -7.94
CA GLU A 353 -14.22 -3.46 -7.56
C GLU A 353 -13.57 -4.15 -8.77
N PRO A 354 -12.47 -4.91 -8.61
CA PRO A 354 -11.72 -5.48 -9.73
C PRO A 354 -12.54 -6.37 -10.68
N TRP A 355 -13.58 -7.06 -10.19
CA TRP A 355 -14.46 -7.88 -11.02
C TRP A 355 -15.45 -7.07 -11.85
N THR A 356 -15.66 -5.79 -11.52
CA THR A 356 -16.48 -4.86 -12.32
C THR A 356 -15.69 -4.17 -13.44
N ALA A 357 -14.36 -4.30 -13.43
CA ALA A 357 -13.45 -3.70 -14.40
C ALA A 357 -13.31 -4.56 -15.67
N ASP A 358 -13.12 -3.90 -16.82
CA ASP A 358 -12.99 -4.60 -18.11
C ASP A 358 -11.77 -5.53 -18.16
N ALA A 359 -10.70 -5.26 -17.42
CA ALA A 359 -9.54 -6.14 -17.36
C ALA A 359 -9.89 -7.56 -16.86
N TRP A 360 -10.81 -7.69 -15.90
CA TRP A 360 -11.28 -9.00 -15.44
C TRP A 360 -12.20 -9.64 -16.48
N TRP A 361 -13.13 -8.87 -17.05
CA TRP A 361 -14.02 -9.32 -18.12
C TRP A 361 -13.25 -9.91 -19.30
N ASP A 362 -12.23 -9.20 -19.79
CA ASP A 362 -11.37 -9.61 -20.90
C ASP A 362 -10.46 -10.80 -20.55
N VAL A 363 -10.09 -10.96 -19.28
CA VAL A 363 -9.43 -12.17 -18.79
C VAL A 363 -10.41 -13.35 -18.83
N GLN A 364 -11.62 -13.21 -18.29
CA GLN A 364 -12.61 -14.29 -18.23
C GLN A 364 -13.08 -14.72 -19.63
N SER A 365 -13.25 -13.77 -20.57
CA SER A 365 -13.55 -14.03 -21.98
C SER A 365 -12.47 -14.83 -22.73
N ARG A 366 -11.23 -14.91 -22.19
CA ARG A 366 -10.12 -15.70 -22.76
C ARG A 366 -9.91 -17.05 -22.07
N LEU A 367 -10.62 -17.33 -20.98
CA LEU A 367 -10.55 -18.62 -20.30
C LEU A 367 -11.43 -19.67 -21.02
N PRO A 368 -11.15 -20.97 -20.85
CA PRO A 368 -12.03 -22.03 -21.36
C PRO A 368 -13.42 -22.00 -20.73
N ASP A 369 -14.42 -22.56 -21.42
CA ASP A 369 -15.79 -22.67 -20.89
C ASP A 369 -15.82 -23.40 -19.54
N GLY A 370 -16.53 -22.84 -18.56
CA GLY A 370 -16.64 -23.35 -17.20
C GLY A 370 -15.42 -23.11 -16.31
N ALA A 371 -14.34 -22.50 -16.82
CA ALA A 371 -13.22 -22.02 -16.01
C ALA A 371 -13.55 -20.70 -15.29
N LEU A 372 -12.94 -20.51 -14.11
CA LEU A 372 -13.11 -19.31 -13.30
C LEU A 372 -11.75 -18.64 -12.99
N PRO A 373 -11.66 -17.31 -13.09
CA PRO A 373 -10.46 -16.58 -12.74
C PRO A 373 -10.28 -16.47 -11.21
N LEU A 374 -9.08 -16.79 -10.75
CA LEU A 374 -8.60 -16.55 -9.39
C LEU A 374 -7.58 -15.42 -9.45
N CYS A 375 -8.06 -14.20 -9.24
CA CYS A 375 -7.31 -12.98 -9.49
C CYS A 375 -6.46 -12.58 -8.28
N ILE A 376 -5.19 -12.31 -8.55
CA ILE A 376 -4.15 -12.00 -7.58
C ILE A 376 -3.67 -10.57 -7.83
N ILE A 377 -3.57 -9.79 -6.76
CA ILE A 377 -2.88 -8.49 -6.70
C ILE A 377 -1.57 -8.75 -5.99
N LEU A 378 -0.44 -8.33 -6.58
CA LEU A 378 0.86 -8.32 -5.90
C LEU A 378 1.34 -6.88 -5.75
N TYR A 379 1.87 -6.57 -4.57
CA TYR A 379 2.61 -5.35 -4.27
C TYR A 379 4.03 -5.75 -3.87
N ALA A 380 5.05 -5.08 -4.39
CA ALA A 380 6.44 -5.34 -4.05
C ALA A 380 7.26 -4.05 -4.06
N ASP A 381 7.69 -3.61 -2.87
CA ASP A 381 8.48 -2.39 -2.65
C ASP A 381 9.61 -2.66 -1.64
N LYS A 382 10.71 -1.89 -1.73
CA LYS A 382 11.83 -1.96 -0.79
C LYS A 382 11.60 -1.06 0.42
N THR A 383 11.07 -1.65 1.48
CA THR A 383 10.82 -0.98 2.76
C THR A 383 12.04 -0.92 3.69
N GLN A 384 12.01 0.02 4.65
CA GLN A 384 12.93 0.06 5.79
C GLN A 384 12.32 -0.73 6.95
N LEU A 385 13.07 -1.71 7.49
CA LEU A 385 12.60 -2.61 8.57
C LEU A 385 12.95 -2.10 9.98
N SER A 386 13.70 -1.00 10.07
CA SER A 386 14.15 -0.40 11.32
C SER A 386 13.97 1.12 11.25
N SER A 387 13.51 1.75 12.33
CA SER A 387 13.41 3.21 12.46
C SER A 387 14.71 3.96 12.18
N PHE A 388 15.86 3.33 12.47
CA PHE A 388 17.20 3.87 12.18
C PHE A 388 17.72 3.59 10.75
N GLY A 389 16.90 3.01 9.86
CA GLY A 389 17.22 2.76 8.44
C GLY A 389 18.33 1.76 8.13
N THR A 390 18.88 1.08 9.16
CA THR A 390 19.99 0.12 9.04
C THR A 390 19.56 -1.22 8.43
N ALA A 391 18.33 -1.67 8.70
CA ALA A 391 17.73 -2.85 8.09
C ALA A 391 16.79 -2.46 6.95
N LYS A 392 16.96 -3.10 5.78
CA LYS A 392 16.07 -2.96 4.62
C LYS A 392 15.52 -4.32 4.23
N GLY A 393 14.25 -4.35 3.81
CA GLY A 393 13.55 -5.54 3.35
C GLY A 393 12.91 -5.28 2.00
N TYR A 394 12.60 -6.34 1.26
CA TYR A 394 11.87 -6.25 0.00
C TYR A 394 10.67 -7.19 0.07
N PRO A 395 9.65 -6.86 0.88
CA PRO A 395 8.44 -7.67 1.02
C PRO A 395 7.67 -7.74 -0.30
N VAL A 396 7.02 -8.88 -0.53
CA VAL A 396 5.96 -9.03 -1.54
C VAL A 396 4.67 -9.36 -0.80
N LEU A 397 3.67 -8.50 -0.92
CA LEU A 397 2.33 -8.69 -0.39
C LEU A 397 1.41 -9.19 -1.50
N ALA A 398 0.58 -10.19 -1.21
CA ALA A 398 -0.48 -10.65 -2.10
C ALA A 398 -1.87 -10.34 -1.50
N ARG A 399 -2.80 -9.88 -2.33
CA ARG A 399 -4.23 -9.73 -2.02
C ARG A 399 -5.05 -10.47 -3.07
N CYS A 400 -6.15 -11.11 -2.68
CA CYS A 400 -7.04 -11.78 -3.64
C CYS A 400 -8.12 -10.81 -4.12
N ALA A 401 -8.16 -10.56 -5.43
CA ALA A 401 -9.11 -9.61 -6.01
C ALA A 401 -10.55 -10.14 -6.05
N ASN A 402 -10.76 -11.44 -5.86
CA ASN A 402 -12.09 -12.06 -5.71
C ASN A 402 -12.78 -11.70 -4.38
N LEU A 403 -12.10 -11.01 -3.45
CA LEU A 403 -12.65 -10.59 -2.18
C LEU A 403 -12.98 -9.10 -2.17
N PRO A 404 -14.10 -8.67 -1.56
CA PRO A 404 -14.43 -7.26 -1.36
C PRO A 404 -13.33 -6.47 -0.66
N VAL A 405 -13.22 -5.18 -1.00
CA VAL A 405 -12.15 -4.27 -0.57
C VAL A 405 -11.95 -4.24 0.94
N GLY A 406 -13.04 -4.22 1.73
CA GLY A 406 -12.98 -4.25 3.20
C GLY A 406 -12.35 -5.53 3.76
N LEU A 407 -12.62 -6.70 3.15
CA LEU A 407 -12.00 -7.97 3.53
C LEU A 407 -10.57 -8.08 2.99
N ARG A 408 -10.37 -7.70 1.74
CA ARG A 408 -9.11 -7.75 0.98
C ARG A 408 -8.02 -6.85 1.57
N ASN A 409 -8.41 -5.70 2.14
CA ASN A 409 -7.53 -4.76 2.82
C ASN A 409 -7.60 -4.87 4.36
N GLY A 410 -8.45 -5.74 4.89
CA GLY A 410 -8.63 -5.95 6.33
C GLY A 410 -7.48 -6.71 7.01
N LYS A 411 -7.57 -6.83 8.34
CA LYS A 411 -6.54 -7.47 9.19
C LYS A 411 -6.68 -9.00 9.32
N GLY A 412 -7.74 -9.59 8.77
CA GLY A 412 -8.06 -11.02 8.88
C GLY A 412 -7.35 -11.91 7.87
N LEU A 413 -7.67 -13.21 7.87
CA LEU A 413 -7.11 -14.20 6.92
C LEU A 413 -7.47 -13.93 5.45
N ALA A 414 -8.53 -13.15 5.20
CA ALA A 414 -8.98 -12.68 3.89
C ALA A 414 -8.16 -11.49 3.37
N GLY A 415 -7.41 -10.82 4.24
CA GLY A 415 -6.64 -9.62 3.95
C GLY A 415 -5.30 -9.89 3.26
N GLY A 416 -4.55 -8.81 3.04
CA GLY A 416 -3.23 -8.86 2.44
C GLY A 416 -2.25 -9.74 3.22
N ARG A 417 -1.59 -10.66 2.52
CA ARG A 417 -0.65 -11.61 3.09
C ARG A 417 0.75 -11.39 2.55
N LEU A 418 1.74 -11.38 3.43
CA LEU A 418 3.14 -11.47 3.02
C LEU A 418 3.41 -12.84 2.40
N VAL A 419 3.84 -12.82 1.14
CA VAL A 419 4.14 -14.01 0.33
C VAL A 419 5.60 -14.11 -0.08
N GLY A 420 6.39 -13.03 -0.01
CA GLY A 420 7.79 -13.06 -0.40
C GLY A 420 8.67 -12.10 0.39
N TRP A 421 9.95 -12.46 0.51
CA TRP A 421 11.05 -11.55 0.81
C TRP A 421 12.08 -11.69 -0.31
N LEU A 422 12.14 -10.68 -1.19
CA LEU A 422 13.08 -10.66 -2.31
C LEU A 422 14.50 -10.31 -1.82
N PRO A 423 15.55 -10.89 -2.43
CA PRO A 423 16.93 -10.56 -2.09
C PRO A 423 17.29 -9.12 -2.45
N ILE A 424 17.94 -8.41 -1.51
CA ILE A 424 18.53 -7.09 -1.77
C ILE A 424 20.00 -7.25 -2.11
N VAL A 425 20.37 -6.94 -3.36
CA VAL A 425 21.77 -6.82 -3.77
C VAL A 425 22.41 -5.65 -3.02
N LYS A 426 23.42 -5.92 -2.18
CA LYS A 426 24.20 -4.89 -1.49
C LYS A 426 24.87 -3.97 -2.51
N GLU A 427 24.83 -2.66 -2.26
CA GLU A 427 25.53 -1.68 -3.09
C GLU A 427 27.04 -1.87 -3.04
N ASP A 428 27.70 -1.82 -4.20
CA ASP A 428 29.16 -1.72 -4.32
C ASP A 428 29.46 -0.42 -5.06
N ALA A 429 29.93 0.60 -4.33
CA ALA A 429 30.24 1.93 -4.88
C ALA A 429 31.21 1.89 -6.07
N LYS A 430 32.03 0.83 -6.20
CA LYS A 430 32.94 0.65 -7.34
C LYS A 430 32.23 0.12 -8.57
N GLU A 431 31.04 -0.47 -8.44
CA GLU A 431 30.22 -1.07 -9.50
C GLU A 431 28.91 -0.31 -9.79
N THR A 432 28.50 0.60 -8.90
CA THR A 432 27.39 1.55 -9.07
C THR A 432 27.43 2.25 -10.43
N LYS A 433 26.25 2.52 -11.00
CA LYS A 433 26.00 3.03 -12.37
C LYS A 433 26.49 2.14 -13.54
N LYS A 434 27.28 1.07 -13.34
CA LYS A 434 27.70 0.18 -14.46
C LYS A 434 26.54 -0.70 -14.96
N LYS A 435 26.34 -0.76 -16.29
CA LYS A 435 25.31 -1.58 -16.97
C LYS A 435 25.18 -3.00 -16.39
N ARG A 436 26.30 -3.71 -16.21
CA ARG A 436 26.34 -5.07 -15.66
C ARG A 436 25.76 -5.20 -14.25
N PHE A 437 25.99 -4.21 -13.38
CA PHE A 437 25.51 -4.22 -12.00
C PHE A 437 24.04 -3.82 -11.94
N VAL A 438 23.62 -2.87 -12.78
CA VAL A 438 22.22 -2.48 -12.95
C VAL A 438 21.37 -3.63 -13.51
N ASN A 439 21.92 -4.44 -14.42
CA ASN A 439 21.29 -5.67 -14.88
C ASN A 439 21.34 -6.78 -13.83
N LEU A 440 22.43 -6.95 -13.06
CA LEU A 440 22.50 -7.93 -11.96
C LEU A 440 21.34 -7.73 -10.97
N LYS A 441 21.05 -6.49 -10.54
CA LYS A 441 19.93 -6.21 -9.63
C LYS A 441 18.59 -6.67 -10.19
N ARG A 442 18.36 -6.46 -11.49
CA ARG A 442 17.14 -6.91 -12.19
C ARG A 442 17.08 -8.43 -12.33
N ILE A 443 18.19 -9.08 -12.69
CA ILE A 443 18.28 -10.55 -12.73
C ILE A 443 17.95 -11.12 -11.34
N VAL A 444 18.59 -10.60 -10.28
CA VAL A 444 18.34 -11.03 -8.90
C VAL A 444 16.89 -10.83 -8.47
N TRP A 445 16.26 -9.71 -8.85
CA TRP A 445 14.85 -9.47 -8.61
C TRP A 445 13.94 -10.47 -9.34
N HIS A 446 14.13 -10.66 -10.65
CA HIS A 446 13.31 -11.58 -11.45
C HIS A 446 13.52 -13.05 -11.09
N GLU A 447 14.73 -13.43 -10.66
CA GLU A 447 15.03 -14.77 -10.14
C GLU A 447 14.38 -14.98 -8.76
N GLY A 448 14.40 -14.00 -7.86
CA GLY A 448 13.62 -14.05 -6.62
C GLY A 448 12.11 -14.15 -6.88
N PHE A 449 11.59 -13.36 -7.82
CA PHE A 449 10.17 -13.38 -8.17
C PHE A 449 9.74 -14.69 -8.86
N ARG A 450 10.60 -15.31 -9.67
CA ARG A 450 10.37 -16.68 -10.21
C ARG A 450 10.13 -17.70 -9.12
N GLN A 451 10.90 -17.65 -8.02
CA GLN A 451 10.74 -18.57 -6.90
C GLN A 451 9.41 -18.39 -6.13
N LEU A 452 8.76 -17.22 -6.27
CA LEU A 452 7.42 -16.94 -5.75
C LEU A 452 6.34 -17.44 -6.72
N LEU A 453 6.51 -17.16 -8.02
CA LEU A 453 5.52 -17.48 -9.06
C LEU A 453 5.48 -18.97 -9.44
N GLU A 454 6.57 -19.72 -9.26
CA GLU A 454 6.73 -21.12 -9.71
C GLU A 454 5.48 -21.98 -9.52
N SER A 455 4.90 -21.95 -8.30
CA SER A 455 3.72 -22.73 -7.92
C SER A 455 2.43 -22.45 -8.72
N ILE A 456 2.32 -21.31 -9.41
CA ILE A 456 1.16 -20.97 -10.24
C ILE A 456 1.44 -21.04 -11.74
N VAL A 457 2.71 -21.13 -12.19
CA VAL A 457 3.08 -21.06 -13.62
C VAL A 457 2.34 -22.10 -14.46
N GLU A 458 2.29 -23.35 -14.02
CA GLU A 458 1.56 -24.42 -14.71
C GLU A 458 0.05 -24.17 -14.69
N TYR A 459 -0.50 -23.80 -13.52
CA TYR A 459 -1.94 -23.56 -13.36
C TYR A 459 -2.43 -22.33 -14.13
N THR A 460 -1.57 -21.34 -14.45
CA THR A 460 -1.96 -20.28 -15.41
C THR A 460 -2.24 -20.83 -16.81
N LYS A 461 -1.67 -22.00 -17.17
CA LYS A 461 -1.77 -22.60 -18.52
C LYS A 461 -2.92 -23.59 -18.62
N THR A 462 -3.10 -24.42 -17.58
CA THR A 462 -4.02 -25.57 -17.54
C THR A 462 -5.22 -25.37 -16.60
N GLY A 463 -5.15 -24.39 -15.70
CA GLY A 463 -6.05 -24.29 -14.55
C GLY A 463 -5.85 -25.43 -13.56
N LYS A 464 -6.58 -25.39 -12.44
CA LYS A 464 -6.59 -26.44 -11.43
C LYS A 464 -7.99 -26.68 -10.90
N TRP A 465 -8.43 -27.93 -10.98
CA TRP A 465 -9.67 -28.35 -10.33
C TRP A 465 -9.47 -28.37 -8.82
N LYS A 466 -10.29 -27.62 -8.08
CA LYS A 466 -10.26 -27.51 -6.63
C LYS A 466 -11.68 -27.60 -6.08
N LYS A 467 -11.90 -28.50 -5.11
CA LYS A 467 -13.09 -28.48 -4.27
C LYS A 467 -12.88 -27.38 -3.22
N CYS A 468 -13.70 -26.33 -3.28
CA CYS A 468 -13.58 -25.18 -2.40
C CYS A 468 -14.24 -25.45 -1.03
N GLY A 469 -14.09 -24.51 -0.08
CA GLY A 469 -14.65 -24.58 1.27
C GLY A 469 -16.18 -24.69 1.33
N ASP A 470 -16.89 -24.21 0.30
CA ASP A 470 -18.34 -24.38 0.11
C ASP A 470 -18.74 -25.77 -0.46
N GLY A 471 -17.75 -26.66 -0.66
CA GLY A 471 -17.96 -27.99 -1.22
C GLY A 471 -18.09 -28.04 -2.74
N ILE A 472 -18.12 -26.91 -3.44
CA ILE A 472 -18.26 -26.85 -4.90
C ILE A 472 -16.90 -27.09 -5.57
N LEU A 473 -16.89 -27.95 -6.59
CA LEU A 473 -15.73 -28.23 -7.42
C LEU A 473 -15.63 -27.18 -8.54
N ARG A 474 -14.56 -26.37 -8.55
CA ARG A 474 -14.31 -25.30 -9.52
C ARG A 474 -13.01 -25.54 -10.29
N TRP A 475 -12.96 -25.12 -11.55
CA TRP A 475 -11.74 -25.10 -12.36
C TRP A 475 -11.13 -23.69 -12.31
N LEU A 476 -10.10 -23.52 -11.48
CA LEU A 476 -9.54 -22.21 -11.15
C LEU A 476 -8.27 -21.92 -11.95
N PHE A 477 -8.19 -20.74 -12.56
CA PHE A 477 -6.98 -20.23 -13.20
C PHE A 477 -6.40 -19.09 -12.35
N PRO A 478 -5.21 -19.24 -11.73
CA PRO A 478 -4.56 -18.11 -11.07
C PRO A 478 -4.08 -17.10 -12.11
N ILE A 479 -4.47 -15.84 -11.94
CA ILE A 479 -4.10 -14.72 -12.80
C ILE A 479 -3.53 -13.62 -11.91
N ILE A 480 -2.33 -13.11 -12.21
CA ILE A 480 -1.91 -11.82 -11.66
C ILE A 480 -2.67 -10.77 -12.46
N LEU A 481 -3.63 -10.12 -11.80
CA LEU A 481 -4.47 -9.09 -12.39
C LEU A 481 -3.79 -7.72 -12.25
N MET A 482 -3.22 -7.46 -11.08
CA MET A 482 -2.56 -6.19 -10.73
C MET A 482 -1.19 -6.41 -10.10
N LEU A 483 -0.25 -5.55 -10.50
CA LEU A 483 1.09 -5.35 -9.97
C LEU A 483 1.16 -3.91 -9.49
N SER A 484 0.98 -3.69 -8.18
CA SER A 484 1.08 -2.36 -7.57
C SER A 484 2.54 -2.04 -7.24
N ALA A 485 2.99 -0.87 -7.70
CA ALA A 485 4.35 -0.37 -7.54
C ALA A 485 4.45 1.12 -7.91
N ASP A 486 5.46 1.81 -7.40
CA ASP A 486 5.87 3.12 -7.90
C ASP A 486 6.58 3.02 -9.27
N TYR A 487 7.04 4.15 -9.83
CA TYR A 487 7.66 4.15 -11.15
C TYR A 487 9.00 3.39 -11.21
N GLU A 488 9.84 3.50 -10.18
CA GLU A 488 11.11 2.78 -10.08
C GLU A 488 10.89 1.26 -10.05
N GLU A 489 9.96 0.80 -9.21
CA GLU A 489 9.70 -0.62 -9.03
C GLU A 489 8.94 -1.18 -10.25
N GLN A 490 8.00 -0.42 -10.85
CA GLN A 490 7.40 -0.75 -12.16
C GLN A 490 8.48 -0.88 -13.25
N CYS A 491 9.51 -0.02 -13.25
CA CYS A 491 10.64 -0.14 -14.20
C CYS A 491 11.51 -1.38 -13.95
N VAL A 492 11.52 -1.93 -12.73
CA VAL A 492 12.11 -3.25 -12.46
C VAL A 492 11.21 -4.34 -13.02
N MET A 493 9.92 -4.36 -12.65
CA MET A 493 8.93 -5.35 -13.08
C MET A 493 8.79 -5.46 -14.61
N ALA A 494 8.74 -4.32 -15.31
CA ALA A 494 8.62 -4.21 -16.76
C ALA A 494 9.96 -4.34 -17.51
N LEU A 495 11.09 -4.39 -16.79
CA LEU A 495 12.46 -4.35 -17.33
C LEU A 495 12.78 -3.12 -18.19
N ILE A 496 12.24 -1.96 -17.78
CA ILE A 496 12.51 -0.67 -18.44
C ILE A 496 13.81 -0.05 -17.94
N ARG A 497 14.43 0.75 -18.80
CA ARG A 497 15.69 1.44 -18.54
C ARG A 497 15.57 2.63 -17.58
N GLY A 498 14.37 3.18 -17.40
CA GLY A 498 14.05 4.37 -16.60
C GLY A 498 13.77 5.61 -17.47
N LEU A 499 13.62 6.77 -16.84
CA LEU A 499 13.20 8.04 -17.46
C LEU A 499 14.02 8.42 -18.70
N ASN A 500 15.35 8.27 -18.66
CA ASN A 500 16.27 8.67 -19.73
C ASN A 500 16.36 7.67 -20.90
N SER A 501 15.38 6.77 -21.03
CA SER A 501 15.34 5.79 -22.14
C SER A 501 14.44 6.26 -23.29
N ALA A 502 14.65 5.72 -24.48
CA ALA A 502 13.91 6.14 -25.68
C ALA A 502 12.38 6.04 -25.49
N CYS A 503 11.90 4.97 -24.84
CA CYS A 503 10.50 4.79 -24.44
C CYS A 503 10.42 4.52 -22.92
N PRO A 504 10.27 5.54 -22.07
CA PRO A 504 10.43 5.39 -20.62
C PRO A 504 9.15 4.98 -19.87
N CYS A 505 7.98 4.96 -20.52
CA CYS A 505 6.76 4.46 -19.90
C CYS A 505 6.78 2.92 -19.80
N PRO A 506 6.41 2.33 -18.66
CA PRO A 506 6.28 0.88 -18.50
C PRO A 506 5.03 0.29 -19.14
N ILE A 507 4.03 1.10 -19.51
CA ILE A 507 2.76 0.64 -20.07
C ILE A 507 2.71 0.81 -21.61
N CYS A 508 3.36 1.83 -22.18
CA CYS A 508 3.29 2.12 -23.62
C CYS A 508 4.63 2.55 -24.25
N LEU A 509 4.67 2.57 -25.58
CA LEU A 509 5.83 2.94 -26.40
C LEU A 509 5.88 4.45 -26.71
N VAL A 510 5.49 5.30 -25.76
CA VAL A 510 5.65 6.76 -25.88
C VAL A 510 7.14 7.14 -25.91
N PRO A 511 7.62 7.91 -26.90
CA PRO A 511 8.98 8.44 -26.89
C PRO A 511 9.19 9.43 -25.74
N ASN A 512 10.37 9.44 -25.12
CA ASN A 512 10.74 10.35 -24.02
C ASN A 512 10.32 11.82 -24.30
N GLU A 513 10.66 12.33 -25.49
CA GLU A 513 10.37 13.69 -25.97
C GLU A 513 8.87 14.02 -26.11
N LYS A 514 7.98 13.03 -25.92
CA LYS A 514 6.53 13.10 -26.14
C LYS A 514 5.71 12.75 -24.90
N LEU A 515 6.35 12.53 -23.75
CA LEU A 515 5.67 12.24 -22.48
C LEU A 515 4.61 13.29 -22.09
N SER A 516 4.88 14.57 -22.34
CA SER A 516 3.94 15.66 -22.05
C SER A 516 2.80 15.79 -23.08
N ASN A 517 2.82 15.04 -24.19
CA ASN A 517 1.78 15.11 -25.21
C ASN A 517 0.64 14.12 -24.94
N LEU A 518 -0.29 14.52 -24.08
CA LEU A 518 -1.49 13.76 -23.72
C LEU A 518 -2.51 13.63 -24.88
N SER A 519 -2.42 14.45 -25.93
CA SER A 519 -3.34 14.39 -27.09
C SER A 519 -3.15 13.15 -27.97
N LYS A 520 -1.99 12.49 -27.88
CA LYS A 520 -1.63 11.35 -28.75
C LYS A 520 -1.55 10.06 -27.94
N LYS A 521 -2.35 9.08 -28.33
CA LYS A 521 -2.20 7.69 -27.86
C LYS A 521 -0.99 7.04 -28.53
N TRP A 522 -0.22 6.28 -27.75
CA TRP A 522 0.93 5.50 -28.22
C TRP A 522 0.64 4.01 -28.07
N PRO A 523 1.23 3.13 -28.92
CA PRO A 523 0.98 1.69 -28.82
C PRO A 523 1.29 1.16 -27.42
N PRO A 524 0.41 0.35 -26.82
CA PRO A 524 0.70 -0.30 -25.55
C PRO A 524 1.87 -1.26 -25.72
N ARG A 525 2.61 -1.50 -24.64
CA ARG A 525 3.48 -2.65 -24.53
C ARG A 525 2.60 -3.87 -24.29
N THR A 526 2.93 -4.98 -24.92
CA THR A 526 2.28 -6.27 -24.66
C THR A 526 3.36 -7.31 -24.42
N THR A 527 3.02 -8.34 -23.65
CA THR A 527 3.90 -9.46 -23.33
C THR A 527 4.43 -10.12 -24.59
N GLN A 528 3.56 -10.37 -25.58
CA GLN A 528 3.95 -10.87 -26.89
C GLN A 528 4.97 -9.94 -27.59
N HIS A 529 4.64 -8.67 -27.80
CA HIS A 529 5.47 -7.76 -28.58
C HIS A 529 6.85 -7.51 -27.93
N MET A 530 6.90 -7.36 -26.60
CA MET A 530 8.17 -7.14 -25.90
C MET A 530 9.03 -8.42 -25.85
N GLN A 531 8.40 -9.60 -25.76
CA GLN A 531 9.10 -10.89 -25.85
C GLN A 531 9.67 -11.12 -27.25
N GLU A 532 8.92 -10.81 -28.32
CA GLU A 532 9.39 -10.88 -29.71
C GLU A 532 10.61 -9.96 -29.94
N ILE A 533 10.56 -8.70 -29.48
CA ILE A 533 11.70 -7.77 -29.56
C ILE A 533 12.92 -8.34 -28.81
N TYR A 534 12.73 -8.86 -27.60
CA TYR A 534 13.80 -9.43 -26.80
C TYR A 534 14.44 -10.64 -27.49
N GLN A 535 13.65 -11.60 -27.96
CA GLN A 535 14.12 -12.80 -28.65
C GLN A 535 14.87 -12.46 -29.95
N ASN A 536 14.32 -11.53 -30.76
CA ASN A 536 15.00 -11.04 -31.95
C ASN A 536 16.36 -10.42 -31.59
N ALA A 537 16.43 -9.59 -30.56
CA ALA A 537 17.67 -8.98 -30.09
C ALA A 537 18.69 -10.03 -29.57
N GLN A 538 18.25 -11.16 -29.00
CA GLN A 538 19.16 -12.24 -28.58
C GLN A 538 19.93 -12.89 -29.75
N SER A 539 19.39 -12.84 -30.98
CA SER A 539 20.05 -13.36 -32.19
C SER A 539 21.16 -12.46 -32.76
N LEU A 540 21.28 -11.23 -32.27
CA LEU A 540 22.20 -10.21 -32.80
C LEU A 540 23.56 -10.20 -32.08
N SER A 541 24.51 -9.44 -32.66
CA SER A 541 25.76 -9.09 -31.96
C SER A 541 25.46 -8.31 -30.66
N ALA A 542 26.42 -8.27 -29.74
CA ALA A 542 26.25 -7.56 -28.47
C ALA A 542 25.95 -6.05 -28.63
N GLU A 543 26.40 -5.45 -29.72
CA GLU A 543 26.12 -4.05 -30.10
C GLU A 543 24.71 -3.92 -30.68
N GLY A 544 24.37 -4.70 -31.72
CA GLY A 544 23.04 -4.65 -32.34
C GLY A 544 21.90 -5.03 -31.38
N LYS A 545 22.15 -5.96 -30.46
CA LYS A 545 21.25 -6.28 -29.34
C LYS A 545 20.97 -5.06 -28.46
N GLU A 546 22.03 -4.33 -28.10
CA GLU A 546 21.91 -3.16 -27.24
C GLU A 546 21.16 -2.02 -27.94
N ASP A 547 21.40 -1.80 -29.23
CA ASP A 547 20.73 -0.75 -30.01
C ASP A 547 19.23 -1.03 -30.20
N VAL A 548 18.86 -2.28 -30.53
CA VAL A 548 17.45 -2.69 -30.61
C VAL A 548 16.78 -2.52 -29.24
N LEU A 549 17.36 -3.05 -28.16
CA LEU A 549 16.74 -2.96 -26.83
C LEU A 549 16.66 -1.51 -26.31
N LYS A 550 17.65 -0.65 -26.62
CA LYS A 550 17.61 0.79 -26.31
C LYS A 550 16.42 1.47 -26.98
N THR A 551 16.13 1.18 -28.24
CA THR A 551 15.04 1.78 -29.01
C THR A 551 13.68 1.60 -28.33
N TYR A 552 13.44 0.44 -27.71
CA TYR A 552 12.21 0.14 -26.98
C TYR A 552 12.30 0.41 -25.46
N GLY A 553 13.41 0.99 -24.98
CA GLY A 553 13.68 1.22 -23.56
C GLY A 553 13.90 -0.04 -22.72
N LEU A 554 14.04 -1.22 -23.33
CA LEU A 554 14.14 -2.52 -22.67
C LEU A 554 15.56 -2.82 -22.15
N ARG A 555 15.65 -3.58 -21.06
CA ARG A 555 16.90 -4.14 -20.52
C ARG A 555 17.18 -5.52 -21.13
N ASP A 556 18.46 -5.87 -21.23
CA ASP A 556 18.92 -7.21 -21.63
C ASP A 556 18.84 -8.17 -20.43
N VAL A 557 17.60 -8.53 -20.08
CA VAL A 557 17.17 -9.49 -19.04
C VAL A 557 15.84 -10.09 -19.53
N GLU A 558 15.59 -11.37 -19.28
CA GLU A 558 14.29 -11.99 -19.63
C GLU A 558 13.24 -11.68 -18.54
N ASN A 559 12.02 -11.31 -18.94
CA ASN A 559 10.97 -11.00 -17.98
C ASN A 559 10.26 -12.28 -17.51
N ILE A 560 10.28 -12.52 -16.20
CA ILE A 560 9.62 -13.70 -15.60
C ILE A 560 8.10 -13.76 -15.85
N PHE A 561 7.42 -12.61 -15.93
CA PHE A 561 5.97 -12.57 -16.07
C PHE A 561 5.50 -13.10 -17.45
N TRP A 562 6.38 -13.12 -18.47
CA TRP A 562 6.09 -13.73 -19.78
C TRP A 562 5.86 -15.26 -19.71
N SER A 563 6.15 -15.89 -18.56
CA SER A 563 5.85 -17.31 -18.34
C SER A 563 4.37 -17.61 -18.03
N LEU A 564 3.57 -16.57 -17.74
CA LEU A 564 2.17 -16.65 -17.32
C LEU A 564 1.24 -16.45 -18.52
N LYS A 565 0.30 -17.38 -18.76
CA LYS A 565 -0.47 -17.41 -20.01
C LYS A 565 -1.51 -16.29 -20.18
N PHE A 566 -2.16 -15.87 -19.08
CA PHE A 566 -3.30 -14.94 -19.13
C PHE A 566 -3.02 -13.56 -18.51
N THR A 567 -1.89 -13.41 -17.82
CA THR A 567 -1.36 -12.14 -17.32
C THR A 567 -0.52 -11.48 -18.41
N ASP A 568 -0.78 -10.22 -18.71
CA ASP A 568 0.17 -9.38 -19.44
C ASP A 568 0.78 -8.37 -18.47
N VAL A 569 2.09 -8.51 -18.21
CA VAL A 569 2.80 -7.68 -17.23
C VAL A 569 2.58 -6.19 -17.44
N TYR A 570 2.51 -5.72 -18.69
CA TYR A 570 2.45 -4.29 -18.99
C TYR A 570 1.04 -3.69 -18.77
N PHE A 571 -0.01 -4.51 -18.85
CA PHE A 571 -1.37 -4.12 -18.49
C PHE A 571 -1.67 -4.31 -16.99
N SER A 572 -0.95 -5.22 -16.31
CA SER A 572 -1.10 -5.41 -14.86
C SER A 572 -0.43 -4.33 -14.01
N LEU A 573 0.52 -3.54 -14.55
CA LEU A 573 1.21 -2.50 -13.78
C LEU A 573 0.27 -1.33 -13.47
N ASN A 574 0.15 -1.04 -12.18
CA ASN A 574 -0.64 0.05 -11.64
C ASN A 574 0.18 0.82 -10.59
N PHE A 575 -0.11 2.10 -10.43
CA PHE A 575 0.38 2.87 -9.28
C PHE A 575 -0.42 2.48 -8.03
N ASP A 576 0.23 2.56 -6.85
CA ASP A 576 -0.37 2.27 -5.55
C ASP A 576 -1.31 3.41 -5.07
#